data_AF-A0A1W1BW32-F1
#
_entry.id   AF-A0A1W1BW32-F1
#
_cell.length_a   1.000
_cell.length_b   1.000
_cell.length_c   1.000
_cell.angle_alpha   90.00
_cell.angle_beta   90.00
_cell.angle_gamma   90.00
#
_symmetry.space_group_name_H-M   'P 1'
#
loop_
_entity.id
_entity.type
_entity.pdbx_description
1 polymer ?
#
loop_
_entity_poly.entity_id
_entity_poly.type
_entity_poly.pdbx_seq_one_letter_code
_entity_poly.pdbx_strand_id
1 'polypeptide(L)'
;MKMLRQNSHVSFSVVENYALIDSDFSSADGLACPATQFFKSVSVEGVASVLESREEKAKVFEALMKKLQPKGGYKPFSDTAYDSAIKATAVVKIAVSNMTCKFKFGQHLSDERFEMICSHLAKRGGEIDNKTIEIMKEQRGR
;
A
#
# COMPACT_ATOMS: atom_id res chain seq x y z
N MET A 1 7.45 0.36 22.32
CA MET A 1 8.58 1.32 22.24
C MET A 1 9.97 0.76 22.54
N LYS A 2 10.14 -0.36 23.26
CA LYS A 2 11.49 -0.90 23.60
C LYS A 2 12.38 -1.12 22.38
N MET A 3 11.84 -1.71 21.31
CA MET A 3 12.59 -1.98 20.07
C MET A 3 13.04 -0.69 19.36
N LEU A 4 12.13 0.29 19.18
CA LEU A 4 12.46 1.58 18.57
C LEU A 4 13.50 2.38 19.36
N ARG A 5 13.58 2.19 20.68
CA ARG A 5 14.64 2.80 21.52
C ARG A 5 16.00 2.13 21.35
N GLN A 6 16.02 0.84 21.02
CA GLN A 6 17.26 0.08 20.80
C GLN A 6 17.79 0.29 19.38
N ASN A 7 16.90 0.43 18.41
CA ASN A 7 17.24 0.71 17.02
C ASN A 7 16.12 1.54 16.39
N SER A 8 16.46 2.76 15.96
CA SER A 8 15.53 3.68 15.29
C SER A 8 15.46 3.48 13.78
N HIS A 9 16.32 2.65 13.18
CA HIS A 9 16.21 2.33 11.76
C HIS A 9 14.99 1.43 11.51
N VAL A 10 14.09 1.89 10.64
CA VAL A 10 12.83 1.21 10.34
C VAL A 10 12.59 1.15 8.84
N SER A 11 11.78 0.16 8.45
CA SER A 11 11.13 0.13 7.15
C SER A 11 9.61 0.15 7.30
N PHE A 12 8.93 0.81 6.36
CA PHE A 12 7.48 0.88 6.26
C PHE A 12 7.10 0.51 4.83
N SER A 13 6.23 -0.48 4.66
CA SER A 13 5.80 -0.92 3.33
C SER A 13 4.28 -0.92 3.23
N VAL A 14 3.79 -0.45 2.09
CA VAL A 14 2.37 -0.50 1.71
C VAL A 14 2.25 -1.23 0.39
N VAL A 15 1.27 -2.12 0.29
CA VAL A 15 0.99 -2.92 -0.91
C VAL A 15 -0.48 -2.73 -1.27
N GLU A 16 -0.72 -2.41 -2.54
CA GLU A 16 -2.03 -2.48 -3.17
C GLU A 16 -2.08 -3.74 -4.03
N ASN A 17 -3.00 -4.63 -3.69
CA ASN A 17 -3.15 -5.91 -4.36
C ASN A 17 -4.05 -5.78 -5.58
N TYR A 18 -3.68 -6.51 -6.63
CA TYR A 18 -4.48 -6.72 -7.84
C TYR A 18 -4.78 -8.22 -7.97
N ALA A 19 -5.29 -8.64 -9.13
CA ALA A 19 -5.79 -9.99 -9.31
C ALA A 19 -4.73 -11.06 -8.97
N LEU A 20 -5.21 -12.12 -8.32
CA LEU A 20 -4.50 -13.39 -8.27
C LEU A 20 -4.59 -14.05 -9.64
N ILE A 21 -3.45 -14.50 -10.15
CA ILE A 21 -3.29 -15.18 -11.43
C ILE A 21 -3.07 -16.65 -11.12
N ASP A 22 -4.07 -17.46 -11.44
CA ASP A 22 -3.99 -18.90 -11.28
C ASP A 22 -2.97 -19.46 -12.29
N SER A 23 -2.36 -20.60 -11.98
CA SER A 23 -1.26 -21.13 -12.81
C SER A 23 -1.67 -21.39 -14.26
N ASP A 24 -2.91 -21.82 -14.46
CA ASP A 24 -3.51 -22.10 -15.77
C ASP A 24 -3.92 -20.83 -16.53
N PHE A 25 -3.79 -19.64 -15.95
CA PHE A 25 -4.07 -18.37 -16.65
C PHE A 25 -2.92 -17.95 -17.57
N SER A 26 -1.73 -18.56 -17.42
CA SER A 26 -0.54 -18.12 -18.16
C SER A 26 0.32 -19.26 -18.72
N SER A 27 -0.17 -20.50 -18.64
CA SER A 27 0.40 -21.70 -19.24
C SER A 27 -0.64 -22.81 -19.33
N ALA A 28 -0.46 -23.72 -20.29
CA ALA A 28 -1.26 -24.95 -20.44
C ALA A 28 -0.49 -26.22 -20.04
N ASP A 29 0.73 -26.08 -19.50
CA ASP A 29 1.61 -27.20 -19.11
C ASP A 29 1.17 -27.95 -17.84
N GLY A 30 0.17 -27.42 -17.12
CA GLY A 30 -0.32 -27.99 -15.87
C GLY A 30 0.62 -27.79 -14.66
N LEU A 31 1.67 -26.97 -14.78
CA LEU A 31 2.59 -26.67 -13.69
C LEU A 31 2.04 -25.53 -12.83
N ALA A 32 2.23 -25.62 -11.50
CA ALA A 32 1.79 -24.58 -10.57
C ALA A 32 2.70 -23.33 -10.58
N CYS A 33 3.93 -23.43 -11.10
CA CYS A 33 4.95 -22.38 -11.07
C CYS A 33 4.51 -21.00 -11.58
N PRO A 34 3.64 -20.87 -12.60
CA PRO A 34 3.23 -19.56 -13.10
C PRO A 34 2.26 -18.79 -12.18
N ALA A 35 1.69 -19.44 -11.16
CA ALA A 35 0.77 -18.79 -10.23
C ALA A 35 1.43 -17.60 -9.53
N THR A 36 0.73 -16.46 -9.49
CA THR A 36 1.27 -15.21 -8.92
C THR A 36 0.15 -14.27 -8.51
N GLN A 37 0.49 -13.23 -7.74
CA GLN A 37 -0.37 -12.07 -7.54
C GLN A 37 0.25 -10.84 -8.20
N PHE A 38 -0.57 -10.02 -8.86
CA PHE A 38 -0.17 -8.70 -9.33
C PHE A 38 -0.38 -7.65 -8.23
N PHE A 39 0.49 -6.63 -8.20
CA PHE A 39 0.49 -5.64 -7.12
C PHE A 39 1.25 -4.36 -7.49
N LYS A 40 0.96 -3.29 -6.73
CA LYS A 40 1.82 -2.11 -6.57
C LYS A 40 2.32 -2.09 -5.13
N SER A 41 3.58 -1.76 -4.91
CA SER A 41 4.10 -1.56 -3.56
C SER A 41 5.02 -0.37 -3.48
N VAL A 42 5.03 0.27 -2.32
CA VAL A 42 6.02 1.28 -1.92
C VAL A 42 6.66 0.81 -0.61
N SER A 43 7.98 0.81 -0.58
CA SER A 43 8.79 0.52 0.60
C SER A 43 9.62 1.74 0.94
N VAL A 44 9.51 2.17 2.18
CA VAL A 44 10.17 3.34 2.75
C VAL A 44 11.13 2.87 3.82
N GLU A 45 12.35 3.36 3.81
CA GLU A 45 13.34 3.15 4.87
C GLU A 45 13.69 4.50 5.48
N GLY A 46 13.97 4.50 6.77
CA GLY A 46 14.29 5.74 7.46
C GLY A 46 14.60 5.56 8.93
N VAL A 47 14.67 6.70 9.62
CA VAL A 47 14.91 6.76 11.07
C VAL A 47 13.63 7.20 11.77
N ALA A 48 13.16 6.38 12.71
CA ALA A 48 11.98 6.65 13.51
C ALA A 48 12.30 7.47 14.76
N SER A 49 11.44 8.43 15.08
CA SER A 49 11.47 9.20 16.33
C SER A 49 10.06 9.35 16.89
N VAL A 50 9.90 9.30 18.21
CA VAL A 50 8.62 9.59 18.87
C VAL A 50 8.44 11.10 18.95
N LEU A 51 7.25 11.58 18.58
CA LEU A 51 6.85 12.96 18.82
C LEU A 51 6.35 13.08 20.26
N GLU A 52 6.84 14.09 20.99
CA GLU A 52 6.43 14.36 22.37
C GLU A 52 5.54 15.60 22.50
N SER A 53 5.68 16.58 21.59
CA SER A 53 4.86 17.80 21.61
C SER A 53 3.38 17.49 21.38
N ARG A 54 2.54 18.02 22.27
CA ARG A 54 1.08 17.94 22.20
C ARG A 54 0.57 18.61 20.92
N GLU A 55 1.16 19.74 20.55
CA GLU A 55 0.81 20.53 19.36
C GLU A 55 1.15 19.77 18.07
N GLU A 56 2.33 19.16 18.00
CA GLU A 56 2.72 18.36 16.84
C GLU A 56 1.85 17.10 16.69
N LYS A 57 1.59 16.39 17.79
CA LYS A 57 0.68 15.24 17.79
C LYS A 57 -0.72 15.64 17.32
N ALA A 58 -1.25 16.76 17.81
CA ALA A 58 -2.56 17.27 17.39
C ALA A 58 -2.63 17.55 15.89
N LYS A 59 -1.58 18.12 15.29
CA LYS A 59 -1.50 18.33 13.83
C LYS A 59 -1.55 17.01 13.05
N VAL A 60 -0.85 15.98 13.53
CA VAL A 60 -0.87 14.65 12.91
C VAL A 60 -2.25 14.01 12.99
N PHE A 61 -2.91 14.06 14.15
CA PHE A 61 -4.26 13.51 14.31
C PHE A 61 -5.30 14.28 13.49
N GLU A 62 -5.17 15.61 13.41
CA GLU A 62 -6.03 16.43 12.56
C GLU A 62 -5.88 16.06 11.08
N ALA A 63 -4.63 15.88 10.60
CA ALA A 63 -4.38 15.43 9.24
C ALA A 63 -4.94 14.02 8.98
N LEU A 64 -4.83 13.11 9.96
CA LEU A 64 -5.40 11.78 9.88
C LEU A 64 -6.94 11.83 9.80
N MET A 65 -7.58 12.65 10.63
CA MET A 65 -9.05 12.78 10.60
C MET A 65 -9.55 13.44 9.32
N LYS A 66 -8.84 14.42 8.76
CA LYS A 66 -9.18 14.97 7.43
C LYS A 66 -9.13 13.90 6.33
N LYS A 67 -8.20 12.96 6.42
CA LYS A 67 -8.12 11.82 5.49
C LYS A 67 -9.26 10.81 5.71
N LEU A 68 -9.56 10.46 6.96
CA LEU A 68 -10.50 9.39 7.28
C LEU A 68 -11.97 9.84 7.32
N GLN A 69 -12.22 11.08 7.72
CA GLN A 69 -13.54 11.69 7.83
C GLN A 69 -13.52 13.12 7.25
N PRO A 70 -13.42 13.27 5.92
CA PRO A 70 -13.30 14.60 5.28
C PRO A 70 -14.46 15.54 5.58
N LYS A 71 -15.65 15.00 5.86
CA LYS A 71 -16.85 15.75 6.24
C LYS A 71 -16.77 16.45 7.60
N GLY A 72 -15.73 16.20 8.41
CA GLY A 72 -15.62 16.74 9.76
C GLY A 72 -16.67 16.15 10.70
N GLY A 73 -17.14 16.93 11.69
CA GLY A 73 -18.10 16.48 12.72
C GLY A 73 -17.45 16.03 14.03
N TYR A 74 -16.21 16.43 14.26
CA TYR A 74 -15.46 16.21 15.49
C TYR A 74 -14.89 17.56 15.97
N LYS A 75 -14.57 17.66 17.26
CA LYS A 75 -13.94 18.86 17.84
C LYS A 75 -12.50 18.99 17.29
N PRO A 76 -11.98 20.21 17.10
CA PRO A 76 -10.59 20.37 16.66
C PRO A 76 -9.62 19.74 17.67
N PHE A 77 -8.51 19.17 17.20
CA PHE A 77 -7.52 18.56 18.12
C PHE A 77 -6.81 19.59 19.03
N SER A 78 -7.03 20.90 18.85
CA SER A 78 -6.62 21.93 19.82
C SER A 78 -7.48 21.96 21.09
N ASP A 79 -8.67 21.32 21.08
CA ASP A 79 -9.54 21.21 22.26
C ASP A 79 -8.87 20.34 23.34
N THR A 80 -8.88 20.82 24.58
CA THR A 80 -8.23 20.16 25.74
C THR A 80 -8.91 18.86 26.14
N ALA A 81 -10.14 18.61 25.68
CA ALA A 81 -10.81 17.31 25.83
C ALA A 81 -10.00 16.14 25.24
N TYR A 82 -9.09 16.42 24.30
CA TYR A 82 -8.21 15.41 23.71
C TYR A 82 -6.89 15.22 24.46
N ASP A 83 -6.54 16.05 25.44
CA ASP A 83 -5.18 16.06 26.02
C ASP A 83 -4.78 14.70 26.63
N SER A 84 -5.71 14.04 27.32
CA SER A 84 -5.48 12.70 27.87
C SER A 84 -5.22 11.67 26.77
N ALA A 85 -6.02 11.68 25.71
CA ALA A 85 -5.88 10.76 24.58
C ALA A 85 -4.59 11.02 23.77
N ILE A 86 -4.25 12.29 23.53
CA ILE A 86 -3.02 12.70 22.85
C ILE A 86 -1.79 12.30 23.66
N LYS A 87 -1.83 12.49 24.98
CA LYS A 87 -0.73 12.09 25.87
C LYS A 87 -0.55 10.57 25.90
N ALA A 88 -1.65 9.81 25.95
CA ALA A 88 -1.61 8.36 25.98
C ALA A 88 -1.18 7.72 24.64
N THR A 89 -1.32 8.45 23.53
CA THR A 89 -1.03 7.90 22.20
C THR A 89 0.37 8.26 21.73
N ALA A 90 1.18 7.25 21.41
CA ALA A 90 2.48 7.45 20.79
C ALA A 90 2.31 7.78 19.31
N VAL A 91 2.97 8.85 18.84
CA VAL A 91 3.05 9.20 17.42
C VAL A 91 4.50 9.04 17.00
N VAL A 92 4.74 8.23 15.97
CA VAL A 92 6.08 7.95 15.45
C VAL A 92 6.23 8.62 14.10
N LYS A 93 7.24 9.48 13.99
CA LYS A 93 7.67 10.10 12.74
C LYS A 93 8.79 9.27 12.14
N ILE A 94 8.74 9.02 10.84
CA ILE A 94 9.84 8.40 10.08
C ILE A 94 10.48 9.50 9.23
N ALA A 95 11.74 9.82 9.50
CA ALA A 95 12.57 10.61 8.60
C ALA A 95 13.06 9.69 7.47
N VAL A 96 12.43 9.82 6.31
CA VAL A 96 12.69 8.96 5.14
C VAL A 96 14.08 9.21 4.60
N SER A 97 14.88 8.14 4.48
CA SER A 97 16.19 8.15 3.84
C SER A 97 16.18 7.50 2.46
N ASN A 98 15.31 6.53 2.25
CA ASN A 98 15.18 5.82 0.98
C ASN A 98 13.71 5.43 0.73
N MET A 99 13.30 5.45 -0.53
CA MET A 99 11.97 5.04 -0.95
C MET A 99 12.07 4.31 -2.29
N THR A 100 11.55 3.09 -2.33
CA THR A 100 11.52 2.25 -3.53
C THR A 100 10.09 1.82 -3.83
N CYS A 101 9.84 1.46 -5.08
CA CYS A 101 8.53 0.98 -5.51
C CYS A 101 8.66 -0.23 -6.44
N LYS A 102 7.61 -1.05 -6.50
CA LYS A 102 7.53 -2.20 -7.39
C LYS A 102 6.13 -2.37 -7.95
N PHE A 103 6.06 -2.57 -9.25
CA PHE A 103 4.83 -2.74 -10.02
C PHE A 103 4.94 -4.07 -10.75
N LYS A 104 4.13 -5.06 -10.38
CA LYS A 104 4.16 -6.39 -11.00
C LYS A 104 2.85 -6.61 -11.73
N PHE A 105 2.86 -6.48 -13.06
CA PHE A 105 1.70 -6.60 -13.93
C PHE A 105 2.00 -7.36 -15.24
N GLY A 106 2.99 -8.25 -15.20
CA GLY A 106 3.33 -9.06 -16.37
C GLY A 106 3.97 -8.26 -17.52
N GLN A 107 4.61 -7.12 -17.23
CA GLN A 107 5.20 -6.23 -18.23
C GLN A 107 6.26 -6.89 -19.12
N HIS A 108 6.89 -7.96 -18.63
CA HIS A 108 7.94 -8.72 -19.32
C HIS A 108 7.46 -10.07 -19.85
N LEU A 109 6.15 -10.35 -19.82
CA LEU A 109 5.59 -11.57 -20.43
C LEU A 109 5.66 -11.49 -21.96
N SER A 110 5.69 -12.65 -22.60
CA SER A 110 5.43 -12.74 -24.04
C SER A 110 3.99 -12.29 -24.34
N ASP A 111 3.74 -11.88 -25.58
CA ASP A 111 2.40 -11.47 -26.01
C ASP A 111 1.36 -12.57 -25.80
N GLU A 112 1.69 -13.80 -26.16
CA GLU A 112 0.83 -14.96 -25.97
C GLU A 112 0.39 -15.11 -24.50
N ARG A 113 1.36 -15.12 -23.56
CA ARG A 113 1.06 -15.28 -22.13
C ARG A 113 0.30 -14.08 -21.57
N PHE A 114 0.60 -12.88 -22.04
CA PHE A 114 -0.11 -11.68 -21.64
C PHE A 114 -1.58 -11.72 -22.07
N GLU A 115 -1.85 -12.01 -23.35
CA GLU A 115 -3.21 -12.10 -23.87
C GLU A 115 -3.99 -13.25 -23.24
N MET A 116 -3.32 -14.37 -22.92
CA MET A 116 -3.90 -15.47 -22.18
C MET A 116 -4.41 -15.01 -20.80
N ILE A 117 -3.55 -14.34 -20.01
CA ILE A 117 -3.94 -13.81 -18.70
C ILE A 117 -5.10 -12.81 -18.83
N CYS A 118 -5.00 -11.86 -19.75
CA CYS A 118 -6.08 -10.88 -19.97
C CYS A 118 -7.41 -11.56 -20.32
N SER A 119 -7.37 -12.59 -21.17
CA SER A 119 -8.56 -13.36 -21.57
C SER A 119 -9.18 -14.12 -20.39
N HIS A 120 -8.35 -14.79 -19.59
CA HIS A 120 -8.83 -15.52 -18.40
C HIS A 120 -9.38 -14.58 -17.33
N LEU A 121 -8.72 -13.44 -17.08
CA LEU A 121 -9.21 -12.41 -16.17
C LEU A 121 -10.54 -11.83 -16.66
N ALA A 122 -10.68 -11.55 -17.96
CA ALA A 122 -11.93 -11.03 -18.53
C ALA A 122 -13.07 -12.04 -18.40
N LYS A 123 -12.77 -13.33 -18.59
CA LYS A 123 -13.73 -14.43 -18.41
C LYS A 123 -14.13 -14.59 -16.94
N ARG A 124 -13.20 -14.45 -16.00
CA ARG A 124 -13.49 -14.48 -14.55
C ARG A 124 -14.32 -13.26 -14.13
N GLY A 125 -14.02 -12.08 -14.70
CA GLY A 125 -14.91 -10.93 -14.76
C GLY A 125 -15.11 -10.15 -13.46
N GLY A 126 -14.29 -10.38 -12.42
CA GLY A 126 -14.38 -9.63 -11.17
C GLY A 126 -13.96 -8.17 -11.31
N GLU A 127 -14.40 -7.30 -10.39
CA GLU A 127 -14.00 -5.88 -10.39
C GLU A 127 -12.47 -5.70 -10.35
N ILE A 128 -11.79 -6.51 -9.53
CA ILE A 128 -10.33 -6.51 -9.44
C ILE A 128 -9.68 -7.05 -10.73
N ASP A 129 -10.34 -7.96 -11.45
CA ASP A 129 -9.83 -8.52 -12.71
C ASP A 129 -9.84 -7.44 -13.80
N ASN A 130 -10.95 -6.72 -13.92
CA ASN A 130 -11.10 -5.62 -14.88
C ASN A 130 -10.06 -4.52 -14.62
N LYS A 131 -9.94 -4.07 -13.36
CA LYS A 131 -8.91 -3.10 -12.95
C LYS A 131 -7.49 -3.61 -13.22
N THR A 132 -7.26 -4.90 -13.06
CA THR A 132 -5.95 -5.50 -13.34
C THR A 132 -5.65 -5.47 -14.84
N ILE A 133 -6.61 -5.83 -15.70
CA ILE A 133 -6.44 -5.79 -17.17
C ILE A 133 -6.12 -4.36 -17.64
N GLU A 134 -6.83 -3.36 -17.12
CA GLU A 134 -6.58 -1.94 -17.46
C GLU A 134 -5.13 -1.55 -17.19
N ILE A 135 -4.63 -1.84 -15.99
CA ILE A 135 -3.24 -1.51 -15.62
C ILE A 135 -2.23 -2.37 -16.36
N MET A 136 -2.51 -3.65 -16.60
CA MET A 136 -1.64 -4.50 -17.41
C MET A 136 -1.40 -3.90 -18.80
N LYS A 137 -2.45 -3.36 -19.44
CA LYS A 137 -2.36 -2.70 -20.74
C LYS A 137 -1.58 -1.38 -20.65
N GLU A 138 -1.91 -0.54 -19.68
CA GLU A 138 -1.22 0.72 -19.39
C GLU A 138 0.30 0.51 -19.24
N GLN A 139 0.70 -0.52 -18.49
CA GLN A 139 2.11 -0.84 -18.20
C GLN A 139 2.88 -1.35 -19.42
N ARG A 140 2.21 -1.76 -20.51
CA ARG A 140 2.83 -2.12 -21.79
C ARG A 140 2.71 -0.99 -22.84
N GLY A 141 2.11 0.14 -22.48
CA GLY A 141 1.80 1.23 -23.41
C GLY A 141 0.71 0.87 -24.42
N ARG A 142 -0.25 0.02 -24.04
CA ARG A 142 -1.40 -0.41 -24.84
C ARG A 142 -2.71 0.16 -24.32
#